data_AF-A0ABD2P3U2-F1
#
_entry.id   AF-A0ABD2P3U2-F1
#
_cell.length_a   1.000
_cell.length_b   1.000
_cell.length_c   1.000
_cell.angle_alpha   90.00
_cell.angle_beta   90.00
_cell.angle_gamma   90.00
#
_symmetry.space_group_name_H-M   'P 1'
#
loop_
_entity.id
_entity.type
_entity.pdbx_description
1 polymer ?
#
loop_
_entity_poly.entity_id
_entity_poly.type
_entity_poly.pdbx_seq_one_letter_code
_entity_poly.pdbx_strand_id
1 'polypeptide(L)'
;MILRNSFLLFIILRSILFTSSQRIWTSYVYPDVTKAKSMVCYQCQTNMSEVFPVCESNMLKIATKAEKQELLYFCPPFADKYCFKMMTWEGNLTTVTRGCVGENDAHGHSLRTGCVHFENENSMLCLCDTIACNSSYSKVGQINTSLVFLCFIFVCSI
;
A
#
# COMPACT_ATOMS: atom_id res chain seq x y z
N MET A 1 64.71 14.91 -29.39
CA MET A 1 63.32 14.85 -29.90
C MET A 1 62.41 13.87 -29.11
N ILE A 2 62.74 13.52 -27.85
CA ILE A 2 61.99 12.53 -27.05
C ILE A 2 61.13 13.19 -25.94
N LEU A 3 61.49 14.39 -25.49
CA LEU A 3 60.76 15.12 -24.44
C LEU A 3 59.39 15.68 -24.84
N ARG A 4 59.06 15.75 -26.13
CA ARG A 4 57.80 16.37 -26.61
C ARG A 4 56.59 15.43 -26.50
N ASN A 5 56.81 14.11 -26.48
CA ASN A 5 55.73 13.11 -26.40
C ASN A 5 55.25 12.84 -24.96
N SER A 6 56.08 13.02 -23.95
CA SER A 6 55.67 12.78 -22.55
C SER A 6 54.73 13.87 -22.02
N PHE A 7 54.83 15.11 -22.50
CA PHE A 7 53.98 16.21 -22.05
C PHE A 7 52.52 16.07 -22.54
N LEU A 8 52.33 15.57 -23.76
CA LEU A 8 51.00 15.33 -24.33
C LEU A 8 50.27 14.19 -23.60
N LEU A 9 51.00 13.14 -23.21
CA LEU A 9 50.42 12.04 -22.43
C LEU A 9 49.94 12.50 -21.05
N PHE A 10 50.69 13.39 -20.39
CA PHE A 10 50.30 13.95 -19.09
C PHE A 10 49.07 14.85 -19.15
N ILE A 11 48.90 15.61 -20.23
CA ILE A 11 47.72 16.46 -20.43
C ILE A 11 46.47 15.60 -20.66
N ILE A 12 46.57 14.54 -21.47
CA ILE A 12 45.44 13.63 -21.72
C ILE A 12 45.05 12.87 -20.44
N LEU A 13 46.02 12.40 -19.65
CA LEU A 13 45.75 11.71 -18.38
C LEU A 13 45.09 12.62 -17.33
N ARG A 14 45.44 13.91 -17.27
CA ARG A 14 44.75 14.86 -16.38
C ARG A 14 43.31 15.16 -16.81
N SER A 15 43.03 15.19 -18.10
CA SER A 15 41.67 15.42 -18.62
C SER A 15 40.72 14.25 -18.34
N ILE A 16 41.24 13.01 -18.25
CA ILE A 16 40.43 11.82 -17.97
C ILE A 16 40.12 11.66 -16.47
N LEU A 17 40.98 12.19 -15.58
CA LEU A 17 40.76 12.11 -14.12
C LEU A 17 39.82 13.20 -13.58
N PHE A 18 39.39 14.15 -14.41
CA PHE A 18 38.52 15.27 -14.02
C PHE A 18 37.12 15.20 -14.64
N THR A 19 36.64 14.01 -15.00
CA THR A 19 35.19 13.78 -15.09
C THR A 19 34.63 13.70 -13.66
N SER A 20 34.47 14.88 -13.07
CA SER A 20 33.76 15.08 -11.82
C SER A 20 32.43 14.35 -11.89
N SER A 21 32.26 13.35 -11.03
CA SER A 21 30.98 12.76 -10.69
C SER A 21 30.09 13.91 -10.18
N GLN A 22 29.31 14.52 -11.08
CA GLN A 22 28.23 15.39 -10.69
C GLN A 22 27.20 14.50 -10.01
N ARG A 23 27.27 14.40 -8.69
CA ARG A 23 26.22 13.81 -7.88
C ARG A 23 25.00 14.70 -8.06
N ILE A 24 24.10 14.28 -8.94
CA ILE A 24 22.78 14.88 -9.08
C ILE A 24 22.09 14.64 -7.73
N TRP A 25 22.01 15.70 -6.92
CA TRP A 25 21.21 15.68 -5.70
C TRP A 25 19.74 15.73 -6.13
N THR A 26 19.15 14.58 -6.43
CA THR A 26 17.69 14.49 -6.55
C THR A 26 17.13 14.72 -5.16
N SER A 27 16.63 15.92 -4.90
CA SER A 27 15.82 16.16 -3.71
C SER A 27 14.67 15.18 -3.76
N TYR A 28 14.52 14.35 -2.73
CA TYR A 28 13.42 13.39 -2.65
C TYR A 28 12.13 14.19 -2.44
N VAL A 29 11.46 14.53 -3.55
CA VAL A 29 10.18 15.23 -3.52
C VAL A 29 9.13 14.17 -3.22
N TYR A 30 8.56 14.23 -2.02
CA TYR A 30 7.42 13.39 -1.67
C TYR A 30 6.25 13.73 -2.61
N PRO A 31 5.74 12.75 -3.38
CA PRO A 31 4.62 13.02 -4.28
C PRO A 31 3.40 13.39 -3.45
N ASP A 32 2.74 14.48 -3.84
CA ASP A 32 1.49 14.92 -3.24
C ASP A 32 0.36 13.98 -3.66
N VAL A 33 0.15 12.91 -2.89
CA VAL A 33 -0.86 11.87 -3.15
C VAL A 33 -2.28 12.43 -3.23
N THR A 34 -2.55 13.62 -2.69
CA THR A 34 -3.87 14.27 -2.77
C THR A 34 -4.20 14.80 -4.17
N LYS A 35 -3.18 14.94 -5.03
CA LYS A 35 -3.32 15.39 -6.43
C LYS A 35 -3.21 14.25 -7.43
N ALA A 36 -3.10 13.02 -6.96
CA ALA A 36 -3.03 11.86 -7.82
C ALA A 36 -4.34 11.72 -8.60
N LYS A 37 -4.26 11.68 -9.95
CA LYS A 37 -5.42 11.35 -10.79
C LYS A 37 -5.78 9.86 -10.71
N SER A 38 -4.85 9.03 -10.24
CA SER A 38 -4.97 7.58 -10.11
C SER A 38 -5.20 7.19 -8.66
N MET A 39 -5.86 6.04 -8.45
CA MET A 39 -5.98 5.41 -7.13
C MET A 39 -4.59 5.14 -6.53
N VAL A 40 -4.48 5.27 -5.22
CA VAL A 40 -3.27 4.95 -4.45
C VAL A 40 -3.67 3.98 -3.35
N CYS A 41 -2.96 2.86 -3.24
CA CYS A 41 -3.22 1.81 -2.26
C CYS A 41 -1.94 1.46 -1.50
N TYR A 42 -2.06 0.81 -0.35
CA TYR A 42 -0.91 0.12 0.24
C TYR A 42 -0.61 -1.15 -0.58
N GLN A 43 0.65 -1.36 -0.95
CA GLN A 43 1.12 -2.54 -1.68
C GLN A 43 2.19 -3.26 -0.87
N CYS A 44 1.87 -4.45 -0.39
CA CYS A 44 2.80 -5.27 0.40
C CYS A 44 2.31 -6.71 0.57
N GLN A 45 3.21 -7.59 0.97
CA GLN A 45 2.91 -8.96 1.36
C GLN A 45 3.81 -9.33 2.54
N THR A 46 3.24 -9.88 3.61
CA THR A 46 4.01 -10.39 4.75
C THR A 46 3.38 -11.65 5.31
N ASN A 47 4.22 -12.58 5.76
CA ASN A 47 3.81 -13.68 6.62
C ASN A 47 3.96 -13.26 8.10
N MET A 48 3.00 -13.62 8.97
CA MET A 48 3.08 -13.34 10.41
C MET A 48 4.28 -13.99 11.13
N SER A 49 5.03 -14.89 10.48
CA SER A 49 6.30 -15.42 11.00
C SER A 49 7.47 -14.44 10.90
N GLU A 50 7.33 -13.36 10.13
CA GLU A 50 8.37 -12.36 9.97
C GLU A 50 8.56 -11.53 11.26
N VAL A 51 9.79 -11.10 11.53
CA VAL A 51 10.13 -10.32 12.73
C VAL A 51 9.41 -8.96 12.75
N PHE A 52 9.15 -8.38 11.56
CA PHE A 52 8.47 -7.09 11.40
C PHE A 52 7.48 -7.15 10.23
N PRO A 53 6.27 -7.71 10.43
CA PRO A 53 5.30 -7.84 9.36
C PRO A 53 4.55 -6.50 9.17
N VAL A 54 5.21 -5.49 8.62
CA VAL A 54 4.66 -4.12 8.48
C VAL A 54 3.34 -4.10 7.70
N CYS A 55 3.11 -5.09 6.82
CA CYS A 55 1.85 -5.22 6.07
C CYS A 55 0.68 -5.74 6.92
N GLU A 56 0.93 -6.33 8.08
CA GLU A 56 -0.09 -6.74 9.05
C GLU A 56 -0.87 -5.51 9.55
N SER A 57 -2.15 -5.65 9.91
CA SER A 57 -3.00 -4.49 10.20
C SER A 57 -2.63 -3.74 11.46
N ASN A 58 -2.27 -4.44 12.54
CA ASN A 58 -1.85 -3.80 13.77
C ASN A 58 -0.50 -3.13 13.59
N MET A 59 0.44 -3.78 12.91
CA MET A 59 1.75 -3.21 12.59
C MET A 59 1.63 -2.00 11.66
N LEU A 60 0.85 -2.10 10.58
CA LEU A 60 0.60 -0.97 9.68
C LEU A 60 -0.08 0.19 10.42
N LYS A 61 -0.95 -0.08 11.40
CA LYS A 61 -1.60 0.98 12.19
C LYS A 61 -0.58 1.79 12.99
N ILE A 62 0.37 1.13 13.64
CA ILE A 62 1.41 1.77 14.48
C ILE A 62 2.65 2.22 13.71
N ALA A 63 2.81 1.79 12.45
CA ALA A 63 3.91 2.20 11.59
C ALA A 63 3.99 3.73 11.47
N THR A 64 5.21 4.23 11.40
CA THR A 64 5.52 5.64 11.22
C THR A 64 4.97 6.14 9.89
N LYS A 65 4.85 7.47 9.76
CA LYS A 65 4.41 8.10 8.51
C LYS A 65 5.35 7.75 7.34
N ALA A 66 6.65 7.68 7.58
CA ALA A 66 7.64 7.33 6.57
C ALA A 66 7.45 5.90 6.07
N GLU A 67 7.35 4.92 6.98
CA GLU A 67 7.10 3.51 6.61
C GLU A 67 5.79 3.34 5.84
N LYS A 68 4.71 4.01 6.28
CA LYS A 68 3.44 4.00 5.52
C LYS A 68 3.60 4.56 4.12
N GLN A 69 4.34 5.66 3.97
CA GLN A 69 4.59 6.28 2.68
C GLN A 69 5.38 5.38 1.73
N GLU A 70 6.35 4.62 2.25
CA GLU A 70 7.13 3.65 1.47
C GLU A 70 6.25 2.50 0.93
N LEU A 71 5.15 2.21 1.60
CA LEU A 71 4.17 1.19 1.18
C LEU A 71 3.09 1.72 0.23
N LEU A 72 3.00 3.04 0.01
CA LEU A 72 2.02 3.62 -0.90
C LEU A 72 2.45 3.35 -2.35
N TYR A 73 1.50 2.86 -3.13
CA TYR A 73 1.70 2.51 -4.52
C TYR A 73 0.62 3.16 -5.39
N PHE A 74 1.04 3.81 -6.47
CA PHE A 74 0.15 4.37 -7.47
C PHE A 74 -0.38 3.24 -8.36
N CYS A 75 -1.67 2.98 -8.30
CA CYS A 75 -2.28 1.90 -9.07
C CYS A 75 -2.18 2.19 -10.57
N PRO A 76 -1.83 1.17 -11.39
CA PRO A 76 -1.84 1.33 -12.84
C PRO A 76 -3.30 1.47 -13.34
N PRO A 77 -3.53 2.08 -14.52
CA PRO A 77 -4.88 2.39 -15.01
C PRO A 77 -5.82 1.18 -15.19
N PHE A 78 -5.29 -0.03 -15.32
CA PHE A 78 -6.09 -1.25 -15.44
C PHE A 78 -6.52 -1.82 -14.07
N ALA A 79 -5.94 -1.32 -12.98
CA ALA A 79 -6.17 -1.79 -11.61
C ALA A 79 -6.44 -0.63 -10.64
N ASP A 80 -6.92 0.52 -11.11
CA ASP A 80 -7.11 1.73 -10.32
C ASP A 80 -8.54 1.89 -9.77
N LYS A 81 -9.33 0.82 -9.76
CA LYS A 81 -10.72 0.89 -9.29
C LYS A 81 -10.84 0.69 -7.78
N TYR A 82 -10.14 -0.30 -7.23
CA TYR A 82 -10.23 -0.67 -5.82
C TYR A 82 -8.85 -0.95 -5.23
N CYS A 83 -8.72 -0.72 -3.92
CA CYS A 83 -7.67 -1.31 -3.12
C CYS A 83 -8.18 -2.62 -2.53
N PHE A 84 -7.33 -3.65 -2.52
CA PHE A 84 -7.63 -4.93 -1.87
C PHE A 84 -6.74 -5.18 -0.65
N LYS A 85 -7.27 -5.98 0.27
CA LYS A 85 -6.56 -6.64 1.36
C LYS A 85 -7.02 -8.09 1.40
N MET A 86 -6.10 -9.03 1.22
CA MET A 86 -6.33 -10.46 1.32
C MET A 86 -5.63 -11.00 2.56
N MET A 87 -6.31 -11.87 3.30
CA MET A 87 -5.78 -12.62 4.43
C MET A 87 -5.97 -14.09 4.15
N THR A 88 -4.93 -14.90 4.31
CA THR A 88 -4.98 -16.35 4.12
C THR A 88 -4.45 -17.02 5.39
N TRP A 89 -5.19 -18.00 5.92
CA TRP A 89 -4.86 -18.75 7.12
C TRP A 89 -4.46 -20.18 6.77
N GLU A 90 -3.21 -20.53 7.06
CA GLU A 90 -2.67 -21.88 6.87
C GLU A 90 -2.13 -22.41 8.21
N GLY A 91 -2.99 -23.16 8.92
CA GLY A 91 -2.70 -23.57 10.30
C GLY A 91 -2.56 -22.36 11.23
N ASN A 92 -1.37 -22.16 11.80
CA ASN A 92 -1.06 -21.01 12.66
C ASN A 92 -0.46 -19.82 11.89
N LEU A 93 -0.23 -19.98 10.59
CA LEU A 93 0.36 -18.95 9.75
C LEU A 93 -0.75 -18.10 9.13
N THR A 94 -0.60 -16.79 9.23
CA THR A 94 -1.44 -15.84 8.49
C THR A 94 -0.57 -15.07 7.52
N THR A 95 -0.96 -15.07 6.25
CA THR A 95 -0.36 -14.21 5.22
C THR A 95 -1.31 -13.06 4.94
N VAL A 96 -0.78 -11.84 4.91
CA VAL A 96 -1.53 -10.63 4.55
C VAL A 96 -0.93 -10.06 3.28
N THR A 97 -1.78 -9.86 2.27
CA THR A 97 -1.42 -9.26 0.99
C THR A 97 -2.30 -8.05 0.73
N ARG A 98 -1.72 -6.96 0.24
CA ARG A 98 -2.42 -5.71 -0.08
C ARG A 98 -2.01 -5.24 -1.46
N GLY A 99 -2.93 -4.62 -2.17
CA GLY A 99 -2.62 -3.99 -3.45
C GLY A 99 -3.78 -3.34 -4.15
N CYS A 100 -3.62 -3.17 -5.46
CA CYS A 100 -4.58 -2.56 -6.38
C CYS A 100 -5.34 -3.63 -7.19
N VAL A 101 -6.61 -3.42 -7.49
CA VAL A 101 -7.41 -4.29 -8.37
C VAL A 101 -8.38 -3.49 -9.23
N GLY A 102 -8.64 -4.00 -10.43
CA GLY A 102 -9.56 -3.39 -11.40
C GLY A 102 -11.02 -3.62 -11.04
N GLU A 103 -11.90 -3.22 -11.96
CA GLU A 103 -13.34 -3.33 -11.76
C GLU A 103 -13.86 -4.77 -11.84
N ASN A 104 -13.15 -5.65 -12.56
CA ASN A 104 -13.58 -7.03 -12.80
C ASN A 104 -12.54 -8.03 -12.31
N ASP A 105 -13.00 -9.22 -11.94
CA ASP A 105 -12.14 -10.37 -11.65
C ASP A 105 -11.56 -11.02 -12.93
N ALA A 106 -10.76 -12.07 -12.77
CA ALA A 106 -10.17 -12.81 -13.89
C ALA A 106 -11.20 -13.49 -14.81
N HIS A 107 -12.45 -13.64 -14.36
CA HIS A 107 -13.56 -14.23 -15.11
C HIS A 107 -14.50 -13.17 -15.72
N GLY A 108 -14.21 -11.88 -15.51
CA GLY A 108 -15.02 -10.77 -16.01
C GLY A 108 -16.21 -10.41 -15.13
N HIS A 109 -16.32 -10.97 -13.91
CA HIS A 109 -17.36 -10.55 -12.97
C HIS A 109 -16.99 -9.23 -12.31
N SER A 110 -17.95 -8.32 -12.22
CA SER A 110 -17.74 -7.03 -11.57
C SER A 110 -17.58 -7.17 -10.07
N LEU A 111 -16.48 -6.63 -9.56
CA LEU A 111 -16.13 -6.56 -8.15
C LEU A 111 -16.88 -5.41 -7.47
N ARG A 112 -17.14 -5.58 -6.17
CA ARG A 112 -17.80 -4.58 -5.32
C ARG A 112 -17.03 -4.42 -4.01
N THR A 113 -17.10 -3.23 -3.44
CA THR A 113 -16.54 -2.95 -2.10
C THR A 113 -17.19 -3.82 -1.03
N GLY A 114 -16.44 -4.18 0.00
CA GLY A 114 -16.87 -5.06 1.08
C GLY A 114 -15.87 -6.18 1.33
N CYS A 115 -16.21 -7.15 2.18
CA CYS A 115 -15.39 -8.34 2.38
C CYS A 115 -16.16 -9.61 2.07
N VAL A 116 -15.44 -10.59 1.54
CA VAL A 116 -15.92 -11.94 1.28
C VAL A 116 -14.99 -12.90 1.99
N HIS A 117 -15.58 -13.88 2.68
CA HIS A 117 -14.87 -14.97 3.33
C HIS A 117 -15.01 -16.24 2.47
N PHE A 118 -13.89 -16.85 2.11
CA PHE A 118 -13.84 -18.09 1.36
C PHE A 118 -13.56 -19.24 2.34
N GLU A 119 -14.63 -19.85 2.85
CA GLU A 119 -14.54 -20.89 3.88
C GLU A 119 -13.69 -22.09 3.44
N ASN A 120 -13.76 -22.45 2.15
CA ASN A 120 -13.00 -23.57 1.60
C ASN A 120 -11.49 -23.31 1.52
N GLU A 121 -11.07 -22.05 1.49
CA GLU A 121 -9.68 -21.63 1.31
C GLU A 121 -9.08 -21.06 2.59
N ASN A 122 -9.85 -20.98 3.68
CA ASN A 122 -9.51 -20.22 4.87
C ASN A 122 -8.89 -18.86 4.48
N SER A 123 -9.63 -18.09 3.67
CA SER A 123 -9.16 -16.81 3.19
C SER A 123 -10.26 -15.75 3.24
N MET A 124 -9.86 -14.48 3.36
CA MET A 124 -10.76 -13.34 3.34
C MET A 124 -10.20 -12.28 2.40
N LEU A 125 -11.03 -11.82 1.46
CA LEU A 125 -10.72 -10.71 0.57
C LEU A 125 -11.59 -9.52 0.91
N CYS A 126 -10.98 -8.36 1.10
CA CYS A 126 -11.66 -7.10 1.35
C CYS A 126 -11.30 -6.08 0.27
N LEU A 127 -12.31 -5.41 -0.29
CA LEU A 127 -12.19 -4.39 -1.32
C LEU A 127 -12.75 -3.05 -0.82
N CYS A 128 -12.08 -1.96 -1.17
CA CYS A 128 -12.51 -0.60 -0.87
C CYS A 128 -12.04 0.38 -1.97
N ASP A 129 -12.67 1.54 -2.10
CA ASP A 129 -12.56 2.44 -3.26
C ASP A 129 -12.05 3.85 -2.90
N THR A 130 -11.40 4.00 -1.74
CA THR A 130 -10.81 5.27 -1.30
C THR A 130 -9.30 5.18 -1.18
N ILE A 131 -8.61 6.32 -1.25
CA ILE A 131 -7.14 6.38 -1.20
C ILE A 131 -6.62 5.70 0.07
N ALA A 132 -5.74 4.71 -0.12
CA ALA A 132 -5.06 3.97 0.94
C ALA A 132 -6.04 3.35 1.96
N CYS A 133 -7.26 3.01 1.52
CA CYS A 133 -8.32 2.48 2.37
C CYS A 133 -8.03 1.06 2.86
N ASN A 134 -7.19 0.32 2.14
CA ASN A 134 -6.68 -0.98 2.53
C ASN A 134 -5.60 -0.84 3.61
N SER A 135 -5.79 0.01 4.63
CA SER A 135 -4.89 0.19 5.78
C SER A 135 -5.29 -0.70 6.96
N SER A 136 -6.58 -0.85 7.21
CA SER A 136 -7.09 -1.61 8.35
C SER A 136 -8.51 -2.06 8.07
N TYR A 137 -8.76 -3.35 8.27
CA TYR A 137 -10.10 -3.80 8.63
C TYR A 137 -10.07 -3.93 10.14
N SER A 138 -10.67 -2.97 10.85
CA SER A 138 -11.18 -3.33 12.17
C SER A 138 -12.18 -4.44 11.90
N LYS A 139 -12.11 -5.56 12.61
CA LYS A 139 -13.32 -6.33 12.88
C LYS A 139 -14.27 -5.34 13.55
N VAL A 140 -15.06 -4.60 12.77
CA VAL A 140 -16.31 -4.09 13.26
C VAL A 140 -17.06 -5.37 13.50
N GLY A 141 -16.94 -5.89 14.73
CA GLY A 141 -17.93 -6.79 15.25
C GLY A 141 -19.23 -6.10 14.89
N GLN A 142 -20.02 -6.77 14.07
CA GLN A 142 -21.36 -6.39 13.73
C GLN A 142 -22.13 -6.52 15.05
N ILE A 143 -21.87 -5.60 15.98
CA ILE A 143 -22.74 -5.37 17.11
C ILE A 143 -23.97 -4.87 16.38
N ASN A 144 -24.96 -5.75 16.25
CA ASN A 144 -26.32 -5.37 15.94
C ASN A 144 -26.72 -4.35 17.00
N THR A 145 -26.36 -3.09 16.82
CA THR A 145 -27.09 -1.96 17.33
C THR A 145 -28.37 -1.89 16.50
N SER A 146 -29.21 -2.93 16.63
CA SER A 146 -30.64 -2.72 16.79
C SER A 146 -30.74 -1.84 18.02
N LEU A 147 -30.54 -0.54 17.80
CA LEU A 147 -30.91 0.50 18.70
C LEU A 147 -32.42 0.35 18.75
N VAL A 148 -32.86 -0.45 19.73
CA VAL A 148 -34.25 -0.58 20.12
C VAL A 148 -34.66 0.84 20.46
N PHE A 149 -35.20 1.53 19.46
CA PHE A 149 -36.10 2.67 19.61
C PHE A 149 -37.35 2.11 20.29
N LEU A 150 -37.21 1.71 21.54
CA LEU A 150 -38.29 1.80 22.52
C LEU A 150 -38.50 3.30 22.68
N CYS A 151 -39.23 3.87 21.72
CA CYS A 151 -40.00 5.08 21.97
C CYS A 151 -40.78 4.79 23.25
N PHE A 152 -40.33 5.42 24.32
CA PHE A 152 -41.09 5.66 25.53
C PHE A 152 -42.37 6.42 25.13
N ILE A 153 -43.36 5.70 24.61
CA ILE A 153 -44.75 6.13 24.58
C ILE A 153 -45.32 5.73 25.93
N PHE A 154 -44.88 6.38 27.01
CA PHE A 154 -45.61 6.32 28.26
C PHE A 154 -45.31 7.57 29.10
N VAL A 155 -46.40 8.22 29.49
CA VAL A 155 -46.56 9.21 30.56
C VAL A 155 -46.23 10.68 30.20
N CYS A 156 -47.20 11.32 29.54
CA CYS A 156 -47.63 12.66 29.94
C CYS A 156 -49.16 12.69 29.96
N SER A 157 -49.72 12.20 31.06
CA SER A 157 -51.05 12.57 31.53
C SER A 157 -50.88 13.81 32.42
N ILE A 158 -51.22 14.99 31.93
CA ILE A 158 -51.72 16.16 32.68
C ILE A 158 -52.74 16.86 31.79
#